data_AF-A0A7J8LVH0-F1
#
_entry.id   AF-A0A7J8LVH0-F1
#
_cell.length_a   1.000
_cell.length_b   1.000
_cell.length_c   1.000
_cell.angle_alpha   90.00
_cell.angle_beta   90.00
_cell.angle_gamma   90.00
#
_symmetry.space_group_name_H-M   'P 1'
#
loop_
_entity.id
_entity.type
_entity.pdbx_description
1 polymer ?
#
loop_
_entity_poly.entity_id
_entity_poly.type
_entity_poly.pdbx_seq_one_letter_code
_entity_poly.pdbx_strand_id
1 'polypeptide(L)'
;KPNVTNINLKPNNYLDAKKTSLAVPIAALLSTFELPALAVTGVNNEPDLITVIIQLGIIAFGYFLIVPPIIMNWLRIRWYRRNLLEMYLQFMCVFLFFPGLLLWAPFLNFRKFPRDKSLKYPWDTPKDPSQVKNAYLKYPFAKPEDYD
;
A
#
# COMPACT_ATOMS: atom_id res chain seq x y z
N LYS A 1 59.85 14.89 2.22
CA LYS A 1 58.88 13.81 1.90
C LYS A 1 57.93 13.66 3.09
N PRO A 2 56.69 14.16 3.05
CA PRO A 2 55.73 13.90 4.12
C PRO A 2 55.14 12.50 3.96
N ASN A 3 55.12 11.75 5.05
CA ASN A 3 54.67 10.37 5.13
C ASN A 3 53.13 10.35 5.20
N VAL A 4 52.49 9.86 4.14
CA VAL A 4 51.02 9.80 4.04
C VAL A 4 50.53 8.58 4.82
N THR A 5 50.08 8.80 6.04
CA THR A 5 49.36 7.78 6.82
C THR A 5 48.01 7.51 6.18
N ASN A 6 47.84 6.32 5.60
CA ASN A 6 46.58 5.83 5.08
C ASN A 6 45.56 5.67 6.22
N ILE A 7 44.60 6.58 6.29
CA ILE A 7 43.43 6.47 7.17
C ILE A 7 42.49 5.39 6.62
N ASN A 8 42.54 4.20 7.22
CA ASN A 8 41.65 3.09 6.92
C ASN A 8 40.27 3.38 7.54
N LEU A 9 39.47 4.23 6.87
CA LEU A 9 38.12 4.58 7.31
C LEU A 9 37.18 3.40 7.07
N LYS A 10 36.72 2.77 8.15
CA LYS A 10 35.72 1.70 8.11
C LYS A 10 34.45 2.18 7.36
N PRO A 11 33.87 1.39 6.45
CA PRO A 11 32.70 1.77 5.65
C PRO A 11 31.47 2.12 6.50
N ASN A 12 31.40 1.61 7.73
CA ASN A 12 30.32 1.93 8.66
C ASN A 12 30.30 3.41 9.07
N ASN A 13 31.46 4.08 9.16
CA ASN A 13 31.54 5.48 9.57
C ASN A 13 31.06 6.44 8.46
N TYR A 14 31.22 6.06 7.18
CA TYR A 14 30.73 6.84 6.04
C TYR A 14 29.21 6.81 5.94
N LEU A 15 28.61 5.65 6.23
CA LEU A 15 27.16 5.46 6.21
C LEU A 15 26.48 6.24 7.36
N ASP A 16 27.13 6.31 8.52
CA ASP A 16 26.66 7.10 9.67
C ASP A 16 26.77 8.61 9.43
N ALA A 17 27.90 9.07 8.87
CA ALA A 17 28.10 10.48 8.51
C ALA A 17 27.11 10.97 7.44
N LYS A 18 26.72 10.12 6.50
CA LYS A 18 25.75 10.47 5.44
C LYS A 18 24.30 10.50 5.97
N LYS A 19 23.98 9.69 6.98
CA LYS A 19 22.68 9.72 7.68
C LYS A 19 22.54 10.97 8.56
N THR A 20 23.59 11.33 9.29
CA THR A 20 23.61 12.56 10.10
C THR A 20 23.59 13.82 9.23
N SER A 21 24.25 13.80 8.06
CA SER A 21 24.24 14.92 7.10
C SER A 21 22.86 15.24 6.53
N LEU A 22 21.90 14.31 6.51
CA LEU A 22 20.52 14.57 6.08
C LEU A 22 19.63 14.97 7.27
N ALA A 23 19.91 14.46 8.46
CA ALA A 23 19.16 14.80 9.67
C ALA A 23 19.28 16.29 10.03
N VAL A 24 20.47 16.88 9.91
CA VAL A 24 20.70 18.31 10.22
C VAL A 24 19.88 19.27 9.33
N PRO A 25 19.89 19.16 7.98
CA PRO A 25 19.07 20.02 7.14
C PRO A 25 17.57 19.76 7.30
N ILE A 26 17.15 18.53 7.57
CA ILE A 26 15.74 18.22 7.88
C ILE A 26 15.32 18.87 9.20
N ALA A 27 16.15 18.77 10.25
CA ALA A 27 15.90 19.40 11.54
C ALA A 27 15.90 20.94 11.45
N ALA A 28 16.83 21.52 10.69
CA ALA A 28 16.87 22.96 10.44
C ALA A 28 15.59 23.42 9.71
N LEU A 29 15.17 22.71 8.67
CA LEU A 29 13.95 23.01 7.93
C LEU A 29 12.70 22.90 8.83
N LEU A 30 12.59 21.85 9.65
CA LEU A 30 11.49 21.72 10.61
C LEU A 30 11.47 22.86 11.64
N SER A 31 12.64 23.25 12.18
CA SER A 31 12.74 24.34 13.15
C SER A 31 12.30 25.70 12.60
N THR A 32 12.46 25.94 11.29
CA THR A 32 12.03 27.20 10.66
C THR A 32 10.50 27.34 10.59
N PHE A 33 9.74 26.25 10.68
CA PHE A 33 8.27 26.30 10.68
C PHE A 33 7.68 26.58 12.06
N GLU A 34 8.39 26.24 13.14
CA GLU A 34 7.87 26.37 14.50
C GLU A 34 8.04 27.77 15.10
N LEU A 35 9.16 28.44 14.81
CA LEU A 35 9.52 29.73 15.40
C LEU A 35 8.61 30.92 14.97
N PRO A 36 8.22 31.09 13.69
CA PRO A 36 7.44 32.26 13.28
C PRO A 36 5.95 32.15 13.64
N ALA A 37 5.39 30.94 13.72
CA ALA A 37 3.98 30.73 14.05
C ALA A 37 3.67 31.06 15.52
N LEU A 38 4.60 30.73 16.43
CA LEU A 38 4.48 31.01 17.87
C LEU A 38 4.72 32.48 18.24
N ALA A 39 5.64 33.16 17.55
CA ALA A 39 6.02 34.54 17.89
C ALA A 39 4.96 35.60 17.49
N VAL A 40 4.16 35.35 16.45
CA VAL A 40 3.19 36.32 15.90
C VAL A 40 1.79 36.16 16.50
N THR A 41 1.44 34.97 16.99
CA THR A 41 0.04 34.67 17.35
C THR A 41 -0.29 34.88 18.83
N GLY A 42 0.68 34.83 19.75
CA GLY A 42 0.45 35.15 21.18
C GLY A 42 -0.56 34.25 21.91
N VAL A 43 -1.07 33.21 21.26
CA VAL A 43 -2.08 32.28 21.78
C VAL A 43 -1.38 30.97 22.14
N ASN A 44 -1.31 30.67 23.44
CA ASN A 44 -0.57 29.51 23.98
C ASN A 44 -1.35 28.17 23.94
N ASN A 45 -2.54 28.14 23.33
CA ASN A 45 -3.44 26.98 23.38
C ASN A 45 -3.59 26.27 22.02
N GLU A 46 -2.79 26.63 21.01
CA GLU A 46 -2.82 25.97 19.71
C GLU A 46 -2.12 24.60 19.77
N PRO A 47 -2.64 23.57 19.09
CA PRO A 47 -1.97 22.29 19.03
C PRO A 47 -0.62 22.43 18.32
N ASP A 48 0.45 21.93 18.94
CA ASP A 48 1.80 21.95 18.38
C ASP A 48 1.82 21.38 16.96
N LEU A 49 2.51 22.08 16.04
CA LEU A 49 2.61 21.68 14.64
C LEU A 49 3.09 20.23 14.47
N ILE A 50 4.06 19.80 15.28
CA ILE A 50 4.55 18.41 15.32
C ILE A 50 3.41 17.44 15.61
N THR A 51 2.58 17.75 16.61
CA THR A 51 1.47 16.90 17.02
C THR A 51 0.47 16.75 15.87
N VAL A 52 0.14 17.85 15.19
CA VAL A 52 -0.74 17.84 14.02
C VAL A 52 -0.16 16.99 12.88
N ILE A 53 1.15 17.12 12.61
CA ILE A 53 1.83 16.34 11.56
C ILE A 53 1.83 14.85 11.90
N ILE A 54 2.11 14.47 13.16
CA ILE A 54 2.09 13.08 13.58
C ILE A 54 0.68 12.49 13.44
N GLN A 55 -0.34 13.23 13.89
CA GLN A 55 -1.73 12.81 13.74
C GLN A 55 -2.11 12.63 12.26
N LEU A 56 -1.76 13.59 11.41
CA LEU A 56 -1.98 13.51 9.97
C LEU A 56 -1.23 12.33 9.35
N GLY A 57 0.00 12.05 9.80
CA GLY A 57 0.80 10.92 9.37
C GLY A 57 0.15 9.58 9.70
N ILE A 58 -0.43 9.44 10.90
CA ILE A 58 -1.17 8.22 11.31
C ILE A 58 -2.41 8.02 10.43
N ILE A 59 -3.17 9.10 10.18
CA ILE A 59 -4.36 9.04 9.33
C ILE A 59 -3.98 8.69 7.89
N ALA A 60 -2.95 9.34 7.35
CA ALA A 60 -2.43 9.07 6.01
C ALA A 60 -1.93 7.62 5.89
N PHE A 61 -1.23 7.11 6.90
CA PHE A 61 -0.79 5.71 6.94
C PHE A 61 -1.98 4.75 6.85
N GLY A 62 -3.04 4.98 7.65
CA GLY A 62 -4.26 4.19 7.57
C GLY A 62 -4.91 4.25 6.19
N TYR A 63 -5.04 5.45 5.63
CA TYR A 63 -5.68 5.73 4.35
C TYR A 63 -4.94 5.12 3.15
N PHE A 64 -3.60 5.15 3.13
CA PHE A 64 -2.80 4.64 2.00
C PHE A 64 -2.39 3.17 2.14
N LEU A 65 -2.14 2.69 3.36
CA LEU A 65 -1.50 1.38 3.56
C LEU A 65 -2.44 0.33 4.16
N ILE A 66 -3.35 0.71 5.07
CA ILE A 66 -4.21 -0.26 5.76
C ILE A 66 -5.52 -0.48 5.01
N VAL A 67 -6.24 0.62 4.73
CA VAL A 67 -7.59 0.55 4.17
C VAL A 67 -7.62 0.02 2.73
N PRO A 68 -6.70 0.40 1.81
CA PRO A 68 -6.78 -0.06 0.43
C PRO A 68 -6.67 -1.59 0.26
N PRO A 69 -5.75 -2.31 0.94
CA PRO A 69 -5.74 -3.78 0.94
C PRO A 69 -7.04 -4.43 1.40
N ILE A 70 -7.68 -3.87 2.42
CA ILE A 70 -8.96 -4.37 2.95
C ILE A 70 -10.04 -4.24 1.87
N ILE A 71 -10.13 -3.07 1.23
CA ILE A 71 -11.08 -2.80 0.15
C ILE A 71 -10.83 -3.74 -1.04
N MET A 72 -9.59 -3.89 -1.50
CA MET A 72 -9.27 -4.80 -2.59
C MET A 72 -9.64 -6.26 -2.26
N ASN A 73 -9.40 -6.69 -1.01
CA ASN A 73 -9.79 -8.02 -0.55
C ASN A 73 -11.32 -8.20 -0.55
N TRP A 74 -12.05 -7.20 -0.07
CA TRP A 74 -13.52 -7.21 -0.09
C TRP A 74 -14.07 -7.26 -1.51
N LEU A 75 -13.56 -6.42 -2.42
CA LEU A 75 -13.92 -6.45 -3.83
C LEU A 75 -13.65 -7.83 -4.42
N ARG A 76 -12.47 -8.42 -4.21
CA ARG A 76 -12.12 -9.75 -4.76
C ARG A 76 -13.13 -10.83 -4.39
N ILE A 77 -13.56 -10.88 -3.13
CA ILE A 77 -14.43 -11.96 -2.61
C ILE A 77 -15.88 -11.77 -3.08
N ARG A 78 -16.36 -10.52 -3.13
CA ARG A 78 -17.78 -10.21 -3.32
C ARG A 78 -18.14 -9.74 -4.73
N TRP A 79 -17.17 -9.50 -5.62
CA TRP A 79 -17.40 -8.90 -6.95
C TRP A 79 -18.55 -9.57 -7.73
N TYR A 80 -18.58 -10.90 -7.75
CA TYR A 80 -19.57 -11.68 -8.51
C TYR A 80 -20.87 -12.00 -7.74
N ARG A 81 -20.92 -11.69 -6.44
CA ARG A 81 -22.05 -12.03 -5.53
C ARG A 81 -22.71 -10.81 -4.88
N ARG A 82 -22.39 -9.61 -5.34
CA ARG A 82 -22.81 -8.35 -4.71
C ARG A 82 -24.26 -7.96 -5.07
N ASN A 83 -24.92 -7.34 -4.10
CA ASN A 83 -26.23 -6.69 -4.30
C ASN A 83 -26.06 -5.26 -4.86
N LEU A 84 -27.16 -4.64 -5.33
CA LEU A 84 -27.15 -3.26 -5.87
C LEU A 84 -26.59 -2.23 -4.86
N LEU A 85 -27.04 -2.26 -3.61
CA LEU A 85 -26.55 -1.32 -2.58
C LEU A 85 -25.06 -1.53 -2.30
N GLU A 86 -24.64 -2.79 -2.18
CA GLU A 86 -23.23 -3.15 -1.98
C GLU A 86 -22.35 -2.68 -3.13
N MET A 87 -22.84 -2.74 -4.37
CA MET A 87 -22.14 -2.22 -5.54
C MET A 87 -21.88 -0.72 -5.41
N TYR A 88 -22.88 0.09 -5.04
CA TYR A 88 -22.70 1.53 -4.84
C TYR A 88 -21.68 1.83 -3.74
N LEU A 89 -21.76 1.12 -2.62
CA LEU A 89 -20.83 1.29 -1.51
C LEU A 89 -19.39 0.92 -1.92
N GLN A 90 -19.21 -0.21 -2.63
CA GLN A 90 -17.90 -0.63 -3.14
C GLN A 90 -17.30 0.42 -4.08
N PHE A 91 -18.08 0.94 -5.02
CA PHE A 91 -17.59 1.98 -5.93
C PHE A 91 -17.26 3.28 -5.21
N MET A 92 -18.11 3.71 -4.26
CA MET A 92 -17.82 4.88 -3.43
C MET A 92 -16.48 4.73 -2.69
N CYS A 93 -16.24 3.57 -2.06
CA CYS A 93 -14.98 3.28 -1.39
C CYS A 93 -13.79 3.28 -2.37
N VAL A 94 -13.94 2.71 -3.56
CA VAL A 94 -12.88 2.72 -4.58
C VAL A 94 -12.52 4.15 -4.99
N PHE A 95 -13.50 5.04 -5.18
CA PHE A 95 -13.21 6.44 -5.50
C PHE A 95 -12.60 7.21 -4.32
N LEU A 96 -13.09 6.98 -3.10
CA LEU A 96 -12.58 7.65 -1.91
C LEU A 96 -11.13 7.27 -1.63
N PHE A 97 -10.74 6.00 -1.85
CA PHE A 97 -9.39 5.47 -1.60
C PHE A 97 -8.58 5.21 -2.88
N PHE A 98 -8.99 5.78 -4.02
CA PHE A 98 -8.34 5.59 -5.32
C PHE A 98 -6.82 5.81 -5.30
N PRO A 99 -6.27 6.90 -4.73
CA PRO A 99 -4.82 7.09 -4.73
C PRO A 99 -4.08 6.03 -3.91
N GLY A 100 -4.70 5.51 -2.85
CA GLY A 100 -4.16 4.37 -2.08
C GLY A 100 -4.23 3.05 -2.85
N LEU A 101 -5.33 2.80 -3.57
CA LEU A 101 -5.45 1.62 -4.42
C LEU A 101 -4.40 1.60 -5.54
N LEU A 102 -4.09 2.76 -6.11
CA LEU A 102 -3.07 2.91 -7.16
C LEU A 102 -1.67 2.55 -6.65
N LEU A 103 -1.34 2.89 -5.40
CA LEU A 103 -0.08 2.51 -4.76
C LEU A 103 0.07 0.99 -4.66
N TRP A 104 -1.01 0.28 -4.38
CA TRP A 104 -1.00 -1.17 -4.21
C TRP A 104 -1.16 -1.98 -5.50
N ALA A 105 -1.74 -1.38 -6.55
CA ALA A 105 -2.01 -2.04 -7.83
C ALA A 105 -0.85 -2.86 -8.43
N PRO A 106 0.42 -2.38 -8.44
CA PRO A 106 1.52 -3.15 -9.02
C PRO A 106 1.92 -4.38 -8.19
N PHE A 107 1.56 -4.43 -6.90
CA PHE A 107 2.01 -5.48 -5.98
C PHE A 107 1.02 -6.64 -5.85
N LEU A 108 -0.27 -6.42 -6.06
CA LEU A 108 -1.28 -7.47 -5.94
C LEU A 108 -1.63 -8.07 -7.30
N ASN A 109 -1.50 -9.40 -7.39
CA ASN A 109 -1.95 -10.17 -8.54
C ASN A 109 -3.21 -10.96 -8.17
N PHE A 110 -4.38 -10.50 -8.65
CA PHE A 110 -5.66 -11.19 -8.43
C PHE A 110 -6.02 -12.20 -9.54
N ARG A 111 -5.03 -12.65 -10.34
CA ARG A 111 -5.26 -13.71 -11.33
C ARG A 111 -5.67 -15.00 -10.61
N LYS A 112 -6.72 -15.65 -11.13
CA LYS A 112 -7.13 -16.97 -10.63
C LYS A 112 -5.98 -17.97 -10.81
N PHE A 113 -5.75 -18.77 -9.77
CA PHE A 113 -4.84 -19.90 -9.85
C PHE A 113 -5.39 -21.00 -10.77
N PRO A 114 -4.53 -21.92 -11.25
CA PRO A 114 -4.98 -23.10 -11.96
C PRO A 114 -6.06 -23.84 -11.15
N ARG A 115 -7.16 -24.21 -11.80
CA ARG A 115 -8.26 -24.96 -11.16
C ARG A 115 -7.90 -26.42 -10.89
N ASP A 116 -6.94 -26.95 -11.65
CA ASP A 116 -6.41 -28.29 -11.47
C ASP A 116 -5.14 -28.23 -10.61
N LYS A 117 -5.12 -29.01 -9.52
CA LYS A 117 -3.97 -29.15 -8.62
C LYS A 117 -2.77 -29.82 -9.30
N SER A 118 -3.01 -30.56 -10.39
CA SER A 118 -1.96 -31.27 -11.15
C SER A 118 -1.19 -30.34 -12.10
N LEU A 119 -1.74 -29.18 -12.42
CA LEU A 119 -1.14 -28.23 -13.36
C LEU A 119 -0.13 -27.32 -12.66
N LYS A 120 1.06 -27.21 -13.26
CA LYS A 120 2.10 -26.27 -12.80
C LYS A 120 1.77 -24.85 -13.25
N TYR A 121 1.28 -24.68 -14.48
CA TYR A 121 0.93 -23.38 -15.04
C TYR A 121 -0.52 -23.33 -15.55
N PRO A 122 -1.17 -22.15 -15.55
CA PRO A 122 -2.58 -22.03 -15.95
C PRO A 122 -2.85 -22.19 -17.45
N TRP A 123 -1.80 -22.22 -18.29
CA TRP A 123 -1.89 -22.48 -19.74
C TRP A 123 -1.52 -23.92 -20.11
N ASP A 124 -1.16 -24.75 -19.14
CA ASP A 124 -0.89 -26.17 -19.38
C ASP A 124 -2.20 -26.92 -19.64
N THR A 125 -2.15 -27.95 -20.50
CA THR A 125 -3.33 -28.78 -20.76
C THR A 125 -3.51 -29.81 -19.64
N PRO A 126 -4.69 -29.90 -19.01
CA PRO A 126 -4.92 -30.89 -17.95
C PRO A 126 -4.83 -32.31 -18.50
N LYS A 127 -4.27 -33.22 -17.71
CA LYS A 127 -4.17 -34.65 -18.09
C LYS A 127 -5.54 -35.31 -18.21
N ASP A 128 -6.48 -34.87 -17.36
CA ASP A 128 -7.88 -35.31 -17.39
C ASP A 128 -8.81 -34.08 -17.40
N PRO A 129 -9.23 -33.59 -18.59
CA PRO A 129 -10.08 -32.41 -18.71
C PRO A 129 -11.48 -32.62 -18.11
N SER A 130 -11.90 -33.86 -17.85
CA SER A 130 -13.23 -34.16 -17.30
C SER A 130 -13.36 -33.75 -15.82
N GLN A 131 -12.24 -33.71 -15.09
CA GLN A 131 -12.20 -33.33 -13.68
C GLN A 131 -12.12 -31.81 -13.47
N VAL A 132 -11.88 -31.05 -14.55
CA VAL A 132 -11.68 -29.61 -14.52
C VAL A 132 -13.01 -28.89 -14.76
N LYS A 133 -13.64 -28.36 -13.71
CA LYS A 133 -14.84 -27.52 -13.84
C LYS A 133 -14.55 -26.26 -14.68
N ASN A 134 -15.13 -26.13 -15.88
CA ASN A 134 -14.83 -25.04 -16.83
C ASN A 134 -15.16 -23.62 -16.33
N ALA A 135 -14.46 -22.61 -16.87
CA ALA A 135 -14.62 -21.19 -16.51
C ALA A 135 -15.75 -20.45 -17.24
N TYR A 136 -16.34 -21.07 -18.26
CA TYR A 136 -17.49 -20.56 -19.00
C TYR A 136 -18.76 -21.23 -18.50
N LEU A 137 -19.86 -20.47 -18.50
CA LEU A 137 -21.21 -21.00 -18.30
C LEU A 137 -21.38 -22.21 -19.21
N LYS A 138 -21.33 -23.43 -18.65
CA LYS A 138 -21.71 -24.62 -19.43
C LYS A 138 -23.19 -24.53 -19.84
N TYR A 139 -23.98 -23.78 -19.06
CA TYR A 139 -25.42 -23.61 -19.23
C TYR A 139 -25.92 -22.24 -18.71
N PRO A 140 -27.11 -21.74 -19.15
CA PRO A 140 -27.69 -20.45 -18.73
C PRO A 140 -28.14 -20.37 -17.25
N PHE A 141 -27.96 -21.44 -16.46
CA PHE A 141 -28.48 -21.56 -15.09
C PHE A 141 -27.39 -21.75 -14.02
N ALA A 142 -26.12 -21.45 -14.32
CA ALA A 142 -25.06 -21.61 -13.33
C ALA A 142 -25.29 -20.71 -12.11
N LYS A 143 -25.03 -21.26 -10.92
CA LYS A 143 -25.26 -20.60 -9.65
C LYS A 143 -23.99 -19.87 -9.18
N PRO A 144 -24.09 -18.88 -8.29
CA PRO A 144 -22.92 -18.22 -7.71
C PRO A 144 -21.90 -19.17 -7.08
N GLU A 145 -22.35 -20.31 -6.56
CA GLU A 145 -21.51 -21.38 -6.01
C GLU A 145 -20.62 -22.08 -7.05
N ASP A 146 -20.95 -22.00 -8.34
CA ASP A 146 -20.20 -22.65 -9.42
C ASP A 146 -18.92 -21.88 -9.82
N TYR A 147 -18.70 -20.69 -9.24
CA TYR A 147 -17.57 -19.80 -9.53
C TYR A 147 -16.48 -19.76 -8.44
N ASP A 148 -16.73 -20.41 -7.30
CA ASP A 148 -15.79 -20.55 -6.17
C ASP A 148 -14.73 -21.63 -6.42
#